data_AF-A0A1F5DKF7-F1
#
_entry.id   AF-A0A1F5DKF7-F1
#
_cell.length_a   1.000
_cell.length_b   1.000
_cell.length_c   1.000
_cell.angle_alpha   90.00
_cell.angle_beta   90.00
_cell.angle_gamma   90.00
#
_symmetry.space_group_name_H-M   'P 1'
#
loop_
_entity.id
_entity.type
_entity.pdbx_description
1 polymer ?
#
loop_
_entity_poly.entity_id
_entity_poly.type
_entity_poly.pdbx_seq_one_letter_code
_entity_poly.pdbx_strand_id
1 'polypeptide(L)'
;MVKKAPDIKAKLKQILKTGPYLHVKPGRIFCFRSHGSTARARARIWAFPRIWQLALKIEPAYVIEVLAEKFDHLSDKDKTRVLIHELAHVPKNFSGSLLPHWRRLFKNL
;
A
#
# COMPACT_ATOMS: atom_id res chain seq x y z
N MET A 1 11.64 7.67 -12.37
CA MET A 1 12.63 7.18 -11.37
C MET A 1 11.90 6.73 -10.10
N VAL A 2 12.31 5.61 -9.51
CA VAL A 2 11.71 5.02 -8.29
C VAL A 2 12.69 5.09 -7.13
N LYS A 3 12.26 5.58 -5.96
CA LYS A 3 13.10 5.73 -4.76
C LYS A 3 12.36 5.25 -3.50
N LYS A 4 13.09 4.83 -2.47
CA LYS A 4 12.51 4.53 -1.16
C LYS A 4 11.77 5.77 -0.63
N ALA A 5 10.62 5.55 0.02
CA ALA A 5 9.78 6.59 0.58
C ALA A 5 9.64 6.41 2.10
N PRO A 6 10.65 6.80 2.90
CA PRO A 6 10.65 6.60 4.35
C PRO A 6 9.57 7.41 5.07
N ASP A 7 9.18 8.57 4.52
CA ASP A 7 8.08 9.40 5.01
C ASP A 7 6.73 8.66 4.90
N ILE A 8 6.49 8.01 3.76
CA ILE A 8 5.31 7.16 3.55
C ILE A 8 5.34 5.97 4.49
N LYS A 9 6.52 5.37 4.70
CA LYS A 9 6.70 4.26 5.63
C LYS A 9 6.37 4.67 7.07
N ALA A 10 6.78 5.86 7.50
CA ALA A 10 6.48 6.38 8.83
C ALA A 10 4.97 6.64 9.01
N LYS A 11 4.33 7.30 8.04
CA LYS A 11 2.88 7.52 8.05
C LYS A 11 2.11 6.19 8.05
N LEU A 12 2.54 5.21 7.27
CA LEU A 12 1.94 3.88 7.25
C LEU A 12 1.99 3.21 8.63
N LYS A 13 3.12 3.30 9.33
CA LYS A 13 3.25 2.76 10.69
C LYS A 13 2.25 3.42 11.66
N GLN A 14 2.01 4.72 11.53
CA GLN A 14 1.00 5.42 12.34
C GLN A 14 -0.41 4.88 12.05
N ILE A 15 -0.79 4.76 10.78
CA ILE A 15 -2.09 4.20 10.36
C ILE A 15 -2.29 2.78 10.89
N LEU A 16 -1.27 1.92 10.77
CA LEU A 16 -1.33 0.53 11.24
C LEU A 16 -1.42 0.43 12.76
N LYS A 17 -0.84 1.38 13.50
CA LYS A 17 -0.91 1.41 14.98
C LYS A 17 -2.30 1.82 15.48
N THR A 18 -2.99 2.71 14.78
CA THR A 18 -4.28 3.27 15.22
C THR A 18 -5.50 2.55 14.65
N GLY A 19 -5.34 1.77 13.58
CA GLY A 19 -6.43 1.08 12.90
C GLY A 19 -6.49 -0.44 13.14
N PRO A 20 -7.57 -1.12 12.71
CA PRO A 20 -7.79 -2.55 12.93
C PRO A 20 -7.02 -3.44 11.92
N TYR A 21 -5.70 -3.23 11.79
CA TYR A 21 -4.86 -3.89 10.78
C TYR A 21 -3.95 -4.97 11.37
N LEU A 22 -4.45 -5.76 12.33
CA LEU A 22 -3.68 -6.78 13.04
C LEU A 22 -3.08 -7.86 12.12
N HIS A 23 -3.69 -8.09 10.95
CA HIS A 23 -3.18 -9.04 9.96
C HIS A 23 -2.00 -8.53 9.14
N VAL A 24 -1.73 -7.22 9.17
CA VAL A 24 -0.70 -6.60 8.34
C VAL A 24 0.64 -6.66 9.07
N LYS A 25 1.64 -7.32 8.48
CA LYS A 25 3.01 -7.34 9.00
C LYS A 25 3.77 -6.07 8.53
N PRO A 26 4.00 -5.04 9.38
CA PRO A 26 4.59 -3.79 8.92
C PRO A 26 6.00 -3.99 8.36
N GLY A 27 6.78 -4.94 8.88
CA GLY A 27 8.13 -5.25 8.36
C GLY A 27 8.15 -5.80 6.93
N ARG A 28 7.00 -6.25 6.39
CA ARG A 28 6.87 -6.82 5.04
C ARG A 28 6.10 -5.92 4.06
N ILE A 29 5.81 -4.68 4.46
CA ILE A 29 5.35 -3.65 3.54
C ILE A 29 6.53 -2.73 3.20
N PHE A 30 6.83 -2.53 1.94
CA PHE A 30 7.86 -1.59 1.49
C PHE A 30 7.21 -0.38 0.84
N CYS A 31 7.81 0.79 0.99
CA CYS A 31 7.24 2.03 0.46
C CYS A 31 8.21 2.68 -0.52
N PHE A 32 7.70 2.97 -1.72
CA PHE A 32 8.45 3.63 -2.78
C PHE A 32 7.68 4.83 -3.31
N ARG A 33 8.41 5.77 -3.86
CA ARG A 33 7.90 6.95 -4.55
C ARG A 33 8.45 6.95 -5.97
N SER A 34 7.55 7.09 -6.93
CA SER A 34 7.87 7.13 -8.35
C SER A 34 7.61 8.51 -8.94
N HIS A 35 8.45 8.89 -9.89
CA HIS A 35 8.35 10.13 -10.67
C HIS A 35 8.36 9.82 -12.17
N GLY A 36 7.69 10.67 -12.95
CA GLY A 36 7.51 10.55 -14.40
C GLY A 36 6.35 9.64 -14.82
N SER A 37 5.44 9.29 -13.91
CA SER A 37 4.34 8.38 -14.23
C SER A 37 3.23 9.10 -15.01
N THR A 38 2.76 8.55 -16.13
CA THR A 38 1.57 9.07 -16.85
C THR A 38 0.26 8.52 -16.31
N ALA A 39 0.31 7.62 -15.32
CA ALA A 39 -0.88 7.03 -14.75
C ALA A 39 -1.70 8.03 -13.94
N ARG A 40 -3.02 7.83 -13.94
CA ARG A 40 -4.00 8.63 -13.18
C ARG A 40 -4.04 8.31 -11.69
N ALA A 41 -3.47 7.17 -11.28
CA ALA A 41 -3.48 6.75 -9.89
C ALA A 41 -2.65 7.70 -9.00
N ARG A 42 -3.02 7.81 -7.72
CA ARG A 42 -2.26 8.54 -6.70
C ARG A 42 -1.24 7.62 -6.01
N ALA A 43 -1.64 6.38 -5.77
CA ALA A 43 -0.79 5.33 -5.26
C ALA A 43 -1.18 3.99 -5.90
N ARG A 44 -0.37 2.97 -5.65
CA ARG A 44 -0.60 1.59 -6.04
C ARG A 44 -0.13 0.67 -4.93
N ILE A 45 -0.70 -0.52 -4.89
CA ILE A 45 -0.20 -1.63 -4.10
C ILE A 45 0.18 -2.80 -5.01
N TRP A 46 1.34 -3.36 -4.72
CA TRP A 46 1.88 -4.54 -5.37
C TRP A 46 1.97 -5.66 -4.35
N ALA A 47 1.53 -6.85 -4.70
CA ALA A 47 1.75 -8.03 -3.89
C ALA A 47 2.91 -8.85 -4.44
N PHE A 48 3.65 -9.51 -3.55
CA PHE A 48 4.69 -10.46 -3.93
C PHE A 48 4.04 -11.83 -4.22
N PRO A 49 3.93 -12.25 -5.50
CA PRO A 49 3.08 -13.37 -5.87
C PRO A 49 3.54 -14.71 -5.28
N ARG A 50 2.60 -15.62 -5.05
CA ARG A 50 2.86 -16.90 -4.38
C ARG A 50 3.94 -17.75 -5.06
N ILE A 51 4.00 -17.75 -6.39
CA ILE A 51 5.00 -18.52 -7.12
C ILE A 51 6.44 -18.07 -6.78
N TRP A 52 6.66 -16.76 -6.64
CA TRP A 52 7.97 -16.22 -6.26
C TRP A 52 8.31 -16.47 -4.79
N GLN A 53 7.31 -16.49 -3.91
CA GLN A 53 7.50 -16.90 -2.52
C GLN A 53 8.04 -18.33 -2.42
N LEU A 54 7.47 -19.25 -3.21
CA LEU A 54 7.90 -20.65 -3.25
C LEU A 54 9.29 -20.79 -3.87
N ALA A 55 9.53 -20.15 -5.02
CA ALA A 55 10.79 -20.22 -5.73
C ALA A 55 11.97 -19.68 -4.90
N LEU A 56 11.77 -18.56 -4.20
CA LEU A 56 12.82 -17.89 -3.43
C LEU A 56 12.84 -18.27 -1.94
N LYS A 57 11.86 -19.06 -1.46
CA LYS A 57 11.64 -19.37 -0.03
C LYS A 57 11.53 -18.10 0.84
N ILE A 58 10.83 -17.09 0.33
CA ILE A 58 10.63 -15.81 0.99
C ILE A 58 9.15 -15.64 1.34
N GLU A 59 8.85 -15.14 2.54
CA GLU A 59 7.49 -14.84 2.98
C GLU A 59 6.76 -13.84 2.06
N PRO A 60 5.42 -13.76 2.10
CA PRO A 60 4.69 -12.69 1.45
C PRO A 60 5.21 -11.28 1.79
N ALA A 61 5.14 -10.38 0.82
CA ALA A 61 5.44 -8.97 0.97
C ALA A 61 4.53 -8.13 0.09
N TYR A 62 4.44 -6.85 0.43
CA TYR A 62 3.69 -5.87 -0.34
C TYR A 62 4.53 -4.62 -0.56
N VAL A 63 4.30 -3.93 -1.67
CA VAL A 63 4.88 -2.62 -1.93
C VAL A 63 3.76 -1.62 -2.09
N ILE A 64 3.80 -0.53 -1.33
CA ILE A 64 3.00 0.66 -1.60
C ILE A 64 3.87 1.64 -2.38
N GLU A 65 3.43 1.98 -3.59
CA GLU A 65 4.08 2.94 -4.47
C GLU A 65 3.23 4.21 -4.56
N VAL A 66 3.75 5.35 -4.14
CA VAL A 66 3.10 6.65 -4.37
C VAL A 66 3.63 7.30 -5.64
N LEU A 67 2.75 7.94 -6.41
CA LEU A 67 3.11 8.67 -7.63
C LEU A 67 3.24 10.15 -7.30
N ALA A 68 4.48 10.65 -7.26
CA ALA A 68 4.82 11.95 -6.66
C ALA A 68 3.94 13.10 -7.18
N GLU A 69 3.75 13.19 -8.50
CA GLU A 69 3.03 14.31 -9.14
C GLU A 69 1.54 14.35 -8.76
N LYS A 70 0.97 13.24 -8.27
CA LYS A 70 -0.45 13.13 -7.90
C LYS A 70 -0.64 13.00 -6.41
N PHE A 71 0.35 12.46 -5.70
CA PHE A 71 0.28 12.18 -4.27
C PHE A 71 0.83 13.30 -3.40
N ASP A 72 1.96 13.90 -3.77
CA ASP A 72 2.71 14.75 -2.84
C ASP A 72 2.00 16.10 -2.57
N HIS A 73 1.18 16.58 -3.51
CA HIS A 73 0.35 17.78 -3.35
C HIS A 73 -0.95 17.58 -2.55
N LEU A 74 -1.27 16.33 -2.18
CA LEU A 74 -2.48 16.04 -1.42
C LEU A 74 -2.38 16.57 0.02
N SER A 75 -3.54 16.91 0.59
CA SER A 75 -3.68 17.19 2.02
C SER A 75 -3.27 15.96 2.85
N ASP A 76 -2.86 16.16 4.11
CA ASP A 76 -2.47 15.02 4.96
C ASP A 76 -3.60 14.00 5.16
N LYS A 77 -4.83 14.50 5.27
CA LYS A 77 -6.06 13.70 5.33
C LYS A 77 -6.23 12.85 4.06
N ASP A 78 -6.05 13.44 2.88
CA ASP A 78 -6.18 12.73 1.61
C ASP A 78 -5.04 11.73 1.38
N LYS A 79 -3.80 12.06 1.77
CA LYS A 79 -2.67 11.12 1.77
C LYS A 79 -3.01 9.90 2.62
N THR A 80 -3.51 10.12 3.82
CA THR A 80 -3.94 9.05 4.73
C THR A 80 -5.05 8.20 4.13
N ARG A 81 -6.07 8.82 3.52
CA ARG A 81 -7.17 8.12 2.83
C ARG A 81 -6.67 7.23 1.69
N VAL A 82 -5.76 7.74 0.86
CA VAL A 82 -5.16 6.98 -0.25
C VAL A 82 -4.36 5.78 0.28
N LEU A 83 -3.53 5.96 1.31
CA LEU A 83 -2.75 4.85 1.87
C LEU A 83 -3.64 3.78 2.52
N ILE A 84 -4.73 4.17 3.18
CA ILE A 84 -5.74 3.24 3.71
C ILE A 84 -6.41 2.45 2.59
N HIS A 85 -6.72 3.10 1.47
CA HIS A 85 -7.28 2.44 0.29
C HIS A 85 -6.33 1.37 -0.25
N GLU A 86 -5.05 1.71 -0.43
CA GLU A 86 -4.05 0.73 -0.88
C GLU A 86 -3.90 -0.43 0.13
N LEU A 87 -3.85 -0.13 1.43
CA LEU A 87 -3.79 -1.15 2.49
C LEU A 87 -5.01 -2.09 2.50
N ALA A 88 -6.20 -1.61 2.13
CA ALA A 88 -7.42 -2.42 2.12
C ALA A 88 -7.38 -3.58 1.12
N HIS A 89 -6.46 -3.53 0.16
CA HIS A 89 -6.20 -4.65 -0.76
C HIS A 89 -5.41 -5.80 -0.11
N VAL A 90 -4.79 -5.60 1.06
CA VAL A 90 -4.05 -6.66 1.75
C VAL A 90 -5.04 -7.62 2.42
N PRO A 91 -5.09 -8.91 2.02
CA PRO A 91 -5.98 -9.91 2.59
C PRO A 91 -5.66 -10.21 4.05
N LYS A 92 -6.67 -10.62 4.82
CA LYS A 92 -6.54 -10.94 6.26
C LYS A 92 -5.55 -12.07 6.57
N ASN A 93 -5.23 -12.92 5.61
CA ASN A 93 -4.24 -13.99 5.76
C ASN A 93 -2.82 -13.59 5.31
N PHE A 94 -2.63 -12.35 4.85
CA PHE A 94 -1.35 -11.80 4.40
C PHE A 94 -0.64 -12.69 3.36
N SER A 95 -1.39 -13.34 2.45
CA SER A 95 -0.90 -14.42 1.58
C SER A 95 0.00 -13.99 0.41
N GLY A 96 0.09 -12.70 0.10
CA GLY A 96 0.69 -12.19 -1.13
C GLY A 96 -0.25 -12.18 -2.34
N SER A 97 -1.57 -12.31 -2.12
CA SER A 97 -2.59 -11.90 -3.09
C SER A 97 -3.08 -10.47 -2.84
N LEU A 98 -3.84 -9.91 -3.78
CA LEU A 98 -4.57 -8.65 -3.63
C LEU A 98 -6.07 -8.92 -3.64
N LEU A 99 -6.79 -8.34 -2.69
CA LEU A 99 -8.24 -8.27 -2.76
C LEU A 99 -8.65 -7.30 -3.89
N PRO A 100 -9.74 -7.54 -4.62
CA PRO A 100 -10.25 -6.56 -5.56
C PRO A 100 -10.72 -5.30 -4.83
N HIS A 101 -10.78 -4.18 -5.55
CA HIS A 101 -11.18 -2.89 -5.01
C HIS A 101 -12.52 -2.97 -4.26
N TRP A 102 -12.52 -2.47 -3.03
CA TRP A 102 -13.59 -2.58 -2.04
C TRP A 102 -14.78 -1.65 -2.33
N ARG A 103 -15.43 -1.82 -3.49
CA ARG A 103 -16.56 -0.97 -3.96
C ARG A 103 -17.85 -1.07 -3.13
N ARG A 104 -17.89 -1.87 -2.04
CA ARG A 104 -19.16 -2.20 -1.32
C ARG A 104 -19.36 -1.55 0.07
N LEU A 105 -18.40 -0.84 0.66
CA LEU A 105 -18.58 -0.24 2.01
C LEU A 105 -18.59 1.30 2.08
N PHE A 106 -18.21 2.03 1.04
CA PHE A 106 -18.22 3.51 1.04
C PHE A 106 -19.35 4.09 0.17
N LYS A 107 -20.58 3.58 0.30
CA LYS A 107 -21.76 4.28 -0.25
C LYS A 107 -22.30 5.36 0.69
N ASN A 108 -22.00 5.32 1.98
CA ASN A 108 -22.60 6.22 2.99
C ASN A 108 -21.58 6.76 4.01
N LEU A 109 -20.48 7.39 3.53
CA LEU A 109 -19.62 8.26 4.34
C LEU A 109 -19.27 9.51 3.53
#